data_AF-A0A4P5VN70-F1
#
_entry.id   AF-A0A4P5VN70-F1
#
_cell.length_a   1.000
_cell.length_b   1.000
_cell.length_c   1.000
_cell.angle_alpha   90.00
_cell.angle_beta   90.00
_cell.angle_gamma   90.00
#
_symmetry.space_group_name_H-M   'P 1'
#
loop_
_entity.id
_entity.type
_entity.pdbx_description
1 polymer ?
#
loop_
_entity_poly.entity_id
_entity_poly.type
_entity_poly.pdbx_seq_one_letter_code
_entity_poly.pdbx_strand_id
1 'polypeptide(L)'
;MQAILLSHEEVARSAKQLYKVGIRQKVETEENIGKMVIIDIETGDYEADNTGLQASRNLSKKHPNARLFGIRIGYNVSVSIGGFMERVHK
;
A
#
# COMPACT_ATOMS: atom_id res chain seq x y z
N MET A 1 1.18 18.96 -9.05
CA MET A 1 1.95 18.50 -7.88
C MET A 1 3.31 18.05 -8.39
N GLN A 2 4.42 18.58 -7.88
CA GLN A 2 5.77 18.14 -8.26
C GLN A 2 6.02 16.75 -7.63
N ALA A 3 6.70 15.86 -8.35
CA ALA A 3 7.05 14.55 -7.82
C ALA A 3 8.15 14.70 -6.77
N ILE A 4 7.95 14.21 -5.55
CA ILE A 4 8.99 14.27 -4.53
C ILE A 4 10.02 13.18 -4.84
N LEU A 5 11.27 13.61 -5.08
CA LEU A 5 12.41 12.76 -5.35
C LEU A 5 12.99 12.19 -4.04
N LEU A 6 12.19 11.34 -3.37
CA LEU A 6 12.64 10.56 -2.22
C LEU A 6 13.49 9.36 -2.65
N SER A 7 14.44 8.96 -1.81
CA SER A 7 15.05 7.63 -1.86
C SER A 7 14.05 6.53 -1.50
N HIS A 8 14.33 5.27 -1.84
CA HIS A 8 13.49 4.14 -1.47
C HIS A 8 13.30 4.00 0.06
N GLU A 9 14.34 4.34 0.83
CA GLU A 9 14.30 4.29 2.29
C GLU A 9 13.39 5.37 2.88
N GLU A 10 13.43 6.59 2.33
CA GLU A 10 12.55 7.67 2.74
C GLU A 10 11.10 7.40 2.40
N VAL A 11 10.82 6.83 1.22
CA VAL A 11 9.49 6.34 0.85
C VAL A 11 8.97 5.34 1.88
N ALA A 12 9.78 4.31 2.18
CA ALA A 12 9.40 3.26 3.12
C ALA A 12 9.18 3.82 4.53
N ARG A 13 10.01 4.77 4.97
CA ARG A 13 9.87 5.45 6.27
C ARG A 13 8.58 6.25 6.34
N SER A 14 8.29 7.06 5.33
CA SER A 14 7.07 7.87 5.24
C SER A 14 5.81 7.00 5.22
N ALA A 15 5.79 5.95 4.39
CA ALA A 15 4.67 5.02 4.33
C ALA A 15 4.43 4.30 5.67
N LYS A 16 5.48 3.85 6.33
CA LYS A 16 5.38 3.22 7.67
C LYS A 16 4.85 4.21 8.72
N GLN A 17 5.23 5.48 8.65
CA GLN A 17 4.74 6.51 9.56
C GLN A 17 3.24 6.78 9.32
N LEU A 18 2.83 6.97 8.07
CA LEU A 18 1.42 7.12 7.68
C LEU A 18 0.59 5.93 8.16
N TYR A 19 1.11 4.71 7.96
CA TYR A 19 0.48 3.50 8.45
C TYR A 19 0.32 3.51 9.97
N LYS A 20 1.41 3.69 10.71
CA LYS A 20 1.43 3.63 12.17
C LYS A 20 0.52 4.68 12.83
N VAL A 21 0.54 5.91 12.34
CA VAL A 21 -0.12 7.05 13.01
C VAL A 21 -1.62 7.06 12.73
N GLY A 22 -2.04 6.77 11.49
CA GLY A 22 -3.43 6.95 11.08
C GLY A 22 -4.10 5.71 10.51
N ILE A 23 -3.46 5.06 9.53
CA ILE A 23 -4.13 4.04 8.72
C ILE A 23 -4.36 2.76 9.52
N ARG A 24 -3.40 2.37 10.37
CA ARG A 24 -3.43 1.14 11.16
C ARG A 24 -4.72 0.98 11.95
N GLN A 25 -5.17 2.04 12.62
CA GLN A 25 -6.38 2.04 13.45
C GLN A 25 -7.66 1.79 12.65
N LYS A 26 -7.62 2.06 11.34
CA LYS A 26 -8.77 1.92 10.43
C LYS A 26 -8.76 0.60 9.67
N VAL A 27 -7.58 0.03 9.41
CA VAL A 27 -7.44 -1.14 8.53
C VAL A 27 -7.08 -2.42 9.26
N GLU A 28 -6.55 -2.37 10.49
CA GLU A 28 -6.16 -3.56 11.26
C GLU A 28 -7.37 -4.17 12.00
N THR A 29 -8.37 -4.57 11.22
CA THR A 29 -9.54 -5.35 11.67
C THR A 29 -9.32 -6.83 11.38
N GLU A 30 -10.03 -7.73 12.08
CA GLU A 30 -9.92 -9.18 11.87
C GLU A 30 -10.12 -9.58 10.40
N GLU A 31 -11.06 -8.95 9.71
CA GLU A 31 -11.38 -9.20 8.29
C GLU A 31 -10.26 -8.76 7.33
N ASN A 32 -9.42 -7.82 7.75
CA ASN A 32 -8.39 -7.22 6.90
C ASN A 32 -6.99 -7.75 7.18
N ILE A 33 -6.79 -8.50 8.27
CA ILE A 33 -5.51 -9.16 8.53
C ILE A 33 -5.11 -10.01 7.31
N GLY A 34 -3.87 -9.83 6.85
CA GLY A 34 -3.33 -10.55 5.70
C GLY A 34 -3.64 -9.94 4.33
N LYS A 35 -4.56 -8.98 4.24
CA LYS A 35 -4.75 -8.13 3.04
C LYS A 35 -3.57 -7.15 2.89
N MET A 36 -3.44 -6.57 1.71
CA MET A 36 -2.48 -5.52 1.41
C MET A 36 -3.17 -4.16 1.51
N VAL A 37 -2.55 -3.23 2.22
CA VAL A 37 -2.86 -1.80 2.09
C VAL A 37 -1.82 -1.16 1.20
N ILE A 38 -2.28 -0.41 0.21
CA ILE A 38 -1.46 0.41 -0.67
C ILE A 38 -1.66 1.86 -0.25
N ILE A 39 -0.55 2.56 -0.06
CA ILE A 39 -0.51 3.95 0.39
C ILE A 39 0.14 4.76 -0.72
N ASP A 40 -0.52 5.81 -1.19
CA ASP A 40 0.12 6.86 -1.95
C ASP A 40 0.83 7.81 -0.98
N ILE A 41 2.16 7.79 -0.98
CA ILE A 41 2.93 8.57 0.01
C ILE A 41 2.85 10.09 -0.23
N GLU A 42 2.54 10.51 -1.45
CA GLU A 42 2.48 11.93 -1.83
C GLU A 42 1.24 12.59 -1.24
N THR A 43 0.13 11.86 -1.22
CA THR A 43 -1.18 12.37 -0.79
C THR A 43 -1.61 11.85 0.58
N GLY A 44 -1.06 10.72 1.01
CA GLY A 44 -1.52 9.99 2.19
C GLY A 44 -2.80 9.17 1.96
N ASP A 45 -3.34 9.18 0.75
CA ASP A 45 -4.48 8.33 0.39
C ASP A 45 -4.06 6.85 0.43
N TYR A 46 -5.00 5.99 0.80
CA TYR A 46 -4.75 4.57 0.88
C TYR A 46 -5.99 3.76 0.50
N GLU A 47 -5.74 2.56 0.00
CA GLU A 47 -6.76 1.55 -0.28
C GLU A 47 -6.26 0.17 0.15
N ALA A 48 -7.17 -0.71 0.57
CA ALA A 48 -6.83 -2.07 0.96
C ALA A 48 -7.62 -3.09 0.15
N ASP A 49 -6.94 -4.12 -0.32
CA ASP A 49 -7.52 -5.27 -1.01
C ASP A 49 -6.64 -6.51 -0.80
N ASN A 50 -7.08 -7.67 -1.28
CA ASN A 50 -6.42 -8.94 -0.97
C ASN A 50 -4.97 -9.02 -1.46
N THR A 51 -4.63 -8.36 -2.57
CA THR A 51 -3.32 -8.50 -3.24
C THR A 51 -2.56 -7.20 -3.43
N GLY A 52 -3.18 -6.05 -3.18
CA GLY A 52 -2.63 -4.73 -3.47
C GLY A 52 -2.90 -4.26 -4.89
N LEU A 53 -3.38 -5.13 -5.79
CA LEU A 53 -3.43 -4.83 -7.22
C LEU A 53 -4.58 -3.90 -7.58
N GLN A 54 -5.77 -4.11 -7.02
CA GLN A 54 -6.90 -3.23 -7.28
C GLN A 54 -6.72 -1.90 -6.58
N ALA A 55 -6.25 -1.92 -5.33
CA ALA A 55 -5.90 -0.73 -4.58
C ALA A 55 -4.87 0.14 -5.34
N SER A 56 -3.80 -0.47 -5.86
CA SER A 56 -2.80 0.24 -6.66
C SER A 56 -3.41 0.85 -7.92
N ARG A 57 -4.24 0.10 -8.65
CA ARG A 57 -4.90 0.61 -9.87
C ARG A 57 -5.82 1.79 -9.59
N ASN A 58 -6.60 1.74 -8.52
CA ASN A 58 -7.52 2.80 -8.16
C ASN A 58 -6.75 4.07 -7.76
N LEU A 59 -5.73 3.93 -6.92
CA LEU A 59 -4.88 5.04 -6.51
C LEU A 59 -4.13 5.66 -7.70
N SER A 60 -3.55 4.86 -8.60
CA SER A 60 -2.89 5.39 -9.81
C SER A 60 -3.86 6.09 -10.77
N LYS A 61 -5.13 5.68 -10.82
CA LYS A 61 -6.16 6.38 -11.61
C LYS A 61 -6.53 7.72 -10.98
N LYS A 62 -6.62 7.78 -9.65
CA LYS A 62 -6.94 9.00 -8.90
C LYS A 62 -5.78 9.99 -8.92
N HIS A 63 -4.56 9.48 -8.81
CA HIS A 63 -3.32 10.23 -8.69
C HIS A 63 -2.31 9.73 -9.75
N PRO A 64 -2.23 10.38 -10.93
CA PRO A 64 -1.37 9.94 -12.02
C PRO A 64 0.14 9.90 -11.68
N ASN A 65 0.56 10.67 -10.67
CA ASN A 65 1.92 10.71 -10.16
C ASN A 65 2.05 10.00 -8.80
N ALA A 66 1.11 9.10 -8.47
CA ALA A 66 1.12 8.40 -7.19
C ALA A 66 2.44 7.68 -6.96
N ARG A 67 2.96 7.79 -5.75
CA ARG A 67 4.14 7.03 -5.33
C ARG A 67 3.70 6.01 -4.29
N LEU A 68 3.35 4.84 -4.82
CA LEU A 68 2.67 3.79 -4.06
C LEU A 68 3.65 2.96 -3.22
N PHE A 69 3.23 2.59 -2.02
CA PHE A 69 3.94 1.66 -1.15
C PHE A 69 2.95 0.67 -0.50
N GLY A 70 3.29 -0.62 -0.55
CA GLY A 70 2.44 -1.69 -0.04
C GLY A 70 2.88 -2.20 1.33
N ILE A 71 1.93 -2.39 2.25
CA ILE A 71 2.12 -3.00 3.56
C ILE A 71 1.10 -4.13 3.73
N ARG A 72 1.54 -5.27 4.29
CA ARG A 72 0.63 -6.36 4.62
C ARG A 72 0.09 -6.19 6.04
N ILE A 73 -1.22 -6.08 6.17
CA ILE A 73 -1.88 -5.71 7.42
C ILE A 73 -1.68 -6.82 8.46
N GLY A 74 -1.13 -6.47 9.62
CA GLY A 74 -0.82 -7.41 10.69
C GLY A 74 0.52 -8.16 10.56
N TYR A 75 1.33 -7.86 9.53
CA TYR A 75 2.63 -8.53 9.30
C TYR A 75 3.77 -7.50 9.22
N ASN A 76 4.96 -7.89 9.68
CA ASN A 76 6.17 -7.07 9.62
C ASN A 76 6.89 -7.14 8.25
N VAL A 77 6.53 -8.12 7.41
CA VAL A 77 7.11 -8.37 6.09
C VAL A 77 6.02 -8.82 5.10
N SER A 78 6.20 -8.48 3.82
CA SER A 78 5.44 -9.01 2.71
C SER A 78 6.41 -9.38 1.59
N VAL A 79 6.38 -10.63 1.15
CA VAL A 79 7.27 -11.14 0.09
C VAL A 79 6.55 -12.23 -0.69
N SER A 80 6.76 -12.27 -2.01
CA SER A 80 6.44 -13.44 -2.84
C SER A 80 7.74 -14.03 -3.37
N ILE A 81 7.96 -15.32 -3.14
CA ILE A 81 9.13 -16.06 -3.62
C ILE A 81 8.61 -17.24 -4.46
N GLY A 82 9.03 -17.32 -5.73
CA GLY A 82 8.70 -18.46 -6.60
C GLY A 82 7.29 -18.48 -7.21
N GLY A 83 6.48 -17.42 -7.09
CA GLY A 83 5.15 -17.33 -7.70
C GLY A 83 4.64 -15.90 -7.90
N PHE A 84 3.73 -15.72 -8.87
CA PHE A 84 3.07 -14.47 -9.20
C PHE A 84 1.85 -14.21 -8.28
N MET A 85 1.66 -12.96 -7.84
CA MET A 85 0.36 -12.51 -7.36
C MET A 85 -0.58 -12.35 -8.55
N GLU A 86 -1.35 -13.39 -8.86
CA GLU A 86 -2.29 -13.37 -9.98
C GLU A 86 -3.74 -13.38 -9.50
N ARG A 87 -4.55 -12.50 -10.12
CA ARG A 87 -5.99 -12.52 -9.95
C ARG A 87 -6.55 -13.61 -10.86
N VAL A 88 -6.92 -14.75 -10.27
CA VAL A 88 -7.38 -15.93 -11.03
C VAL A 88 -8.78 -15.79 -11.64
N HIS A 89 -9.59 -14.77 -11.32
CA HIS A 89 -10.90 -14.51 -11.98
C HIS A 89 -11.33 -13.03 -11.96
N LYS A 90 -12.11 -12.65 -12.98
CA LYS A 90 -12.50 -11.27 -13.36
C LYS A 90 -13.59 -10.63 -12.51
#